data_AF-A0A3D4UFD0-F1
#
_entry.id   AF-A0A3D4UFD0-F1
#
_cell.length_a   1.000
_cell.length_b   1.000
_cell.length_c   1.000
_cell.angle_alpha   90.00
_cell.angle_beta   90.00
_cell.angle_gamma   90.00
#
_symmetry.space_group_name_H-M   'P 1'
#
loop_
_entity.id
_entity.type
_entity.pdbx_description
1 polymer ?
#
loop_
_entity_poly.entity_id
_entity_poly.type
_entity_poly.pdbx_seq_one_letter_code
_entity_poly.pdbx_strand_id
1 'polypeptide(L)'
;MRIANHIITLAMLAGVSNAQTYVTTFDNGLDGWEASNGSFLTTELGTGNTHLRSVDETFGVWYRNSGNPEFLGDYTQSEEITLSMDIRVDLLNAQNVPDGGFPYSRPLVVELRNYRYAGGFHQYGSVYFVLSREISELNQTDWTTFSVSFDPSSTELPEGWGG
;
A
#
# COMPACT_ATOMS: atom_id res chain seq x y z
N MET A 1 -34.05 50.33 -35.91
CA MET A 1 -33.09 50.05 -34.84
C MET A 1 -33.18 48.55 -34.53
N ARG A 2 -32.25 47.73 -35.03
CA ARG A 2 -32.27 46.26 -34.87
C ARG A 2 -31.31 45.90 -33.72
N ILE A 3 -31.83 45.29 -32.67
CA ILE A 3 -31.05 44.79 -31.53
C ILE A 3 -30.62 43.36 -31.89
N ALA A 4 -29.31 43.13 -32.01
CA ALA A 4 -28.74 41.82 -32.29
C ALA A 4 -28.51 41.07 -30.98
N ASN A 5 -29.30 40.02 -30.73
CA ASN A 5 -29.10 39.10 -29.62
C ASN A 5 -27.77 38.36 -29.80
N HIS A 6 -26.84 38.58 -28.86
CA HIS A 6 -25.62 37.78 -28.74
C HIS A 6 -25.94 36.53 -27.91
N ILE A 7 -25.90 35.37 -28.54
CA ILE A 7 -25.92 34.07 -27.85
C ILE A 7 -24.49 33.80 -27.39
N ILE A 8 -24.25 33.79 -26.08
CA ILE A 8 -23.00 33.34 -25.48
C ILE A 8 -23.13 31.83 -25.26
N THR A 9 -22.44 31.05 -26.07
CA THR A 9 -22.30 29.59 -25.88
C THR A 9 -21.20 29.35 -24.84
N LEU A 10 -21.58 28.92 -23.64
CA LEU A 10 -20.67 28.52 -22.59
C LEU A 10 -20.21 27.08 -22.86
N ALA A 11 -18.98 26.89 -23.33
CA ALA A 11 -18.38 25.58 -23.47
C ALA A 11 -17.92 25.08 -22.09
N MET A 12 -18.56 24.04 -21.56
CA MET A 12 -18.05 23.33 -20.39
C MET A 12 -16.81 22.54 -20.80
N LEU A 13 -15.63 22.93 -20.31
CA LEU A 13 -14.48 22.05 -20.31
C LEU A 13 -14.75 20.95 -19.28
N ALA A 14 -15.18 19.77 -19.75
CA ALA A 14 -15.09 18.55 -18.96
C ALA A 14 -13.61 18.21 -18.82
N GLY A 15 -13.02 18.55 -17.67
CA GLY A 15 -11.69 18.08 -17.30
C GLY A 15 -11.76 16.57 -17.10
N VAL A 16 -11.10 15.81 -17.98
CA VAL A 16 -10.82 14.39 -17.73
C VAL A 16 -9.89 14.32 -16.52
N SER A 17 -10.46 13.95 -15.37
CA SER A 17 -9.69 13.47 -14.23
C SER A 17 -8.99 12.19 -14.69
N ASN A 18 -7.67 12.25 -14.87
CA ASN A 18 -6.87 11.05 -15.10
C ASN A 18 -6.51 10.47 -13.74
N ALA A 19 -6.66 9.15 -13.58
CA ALA A 19 -6.18 8.46 -12.40
C ALA A 19 -4.66 8.69 -12.28
N GLN A 20 -4.22 9.28 -11.18
CA GLN A 20 -2.80 9.39 -10.87
C GLN A 20 -2.32 8.01 -10.42
N THR A 21 -1.30 7.48 -11.10
CA THR A 21 -0.67 6.21 -10.74
C THR A 21 0.78 6.45 -10.45
N TYR A 22 1.23 5.98 -9.29
CA TYR A 22 2.63 5.99 -8.90
C TYR A 22 3.07 4.56 -8.52
N VAL A 23 4.25 4.16 -8.98
CA VAL A 23 4.77 2.79 -8.79
C VAL A 23 6.23 2.87 -8.36
N THR A 24 6.56 2.21 -7.26
CA THR A 24 7.95 1.96 -6.85
C THR A 24 8.43 0.63 -7.43
N THR A 25 9.50 0.64 -8.23
CA THR A 25 10.14 -0.59 -8.76
C THR A 25 11.45 -0.94 -8.06
N PHE A 26 11.87 -0.15 -7.06
CA PHE A 26 13.14 -0.28 -6.31
C PHE A 26 14.45 -0.22 -7.12
N ASP A 27 14.41 -0.13 -8.45
CA ASP A 27 15.61 -0.08 -9.31
C ASP A 27 16.48 1.17 -9.04
N ASN A 28 15.89 2.22 -8.49
CA ASN A 28 16.56 3.47 -8.14
C ASN A 28 16.71 3.67 -6.62
N GLY A 29 16.56 2.61 -5.82
CA GLY A 29 16.65 2.65 -4.37
C GLY A 29 15.30 2.53 -3.67
N LEU A 30 15.27 2.92 -2.39
CA LEU A 30 14.14 2.65 -1.50
C LEU A 30 12.90 3.53 -1.73
N ASP A 31 13.04 4.68 -2.38
CA ASP A 31 11.88 5.52 -2.72
C ASP A 31 10.97 5.85 -1.51
N GLY A 32 11.59 6.20 -0.37
CA GLY A 32 10.89 6.50 0.88
C GLY A 32 10.40 5.29 1.68
N TRP A 33 10.60 4.06 1.19
CA TRP A 33 10.29 2.85 1.92
C TRP A 33 11.34 2.51 2.97
N GLU A 34 10.85 2.15 4.15
CA GLU A 34 11.57 1.56 5.26
C GLU A 34 11.00 0.17 5.51
N ALA A 35 11.79 -0.69 6.14
CA ALA A 35 11.38 -2.07 6.40
C ALA A 35 11.93 -2.57 7.73
N SER A 36 11.38 -3.68 8.20
CA SER A 36 11.83 -4.39 9.40
C SER A 36 13.30 -4.82 9.31
N ASN A 37 13.83 -5.34 10.41
CA ASN A 37 15.19 -5.89 10.45
C ASN A 37 15.40 -6.96 9.37
N GLY A 38 16.65 -7.13 8.93
CA GLY A 38 16.99 -8.12 7.91
C GLY A 38 16.52 -7.76 6.49
N SER A 39 16.03 -6.53 6.27
CA SER A 39 15.60 -6.07 4.94
C SER A 39 16.74 -5.47 4.13
N PHE A 40 16.79 -5.79 2.84
CA PHE A 40 17.76 -5.26 1.89
C PHE A 40 17.22 -5.28 0.45
N LEU A 41 17.76 -4.39 -0.38
CA LEU A 41 17.51 -4.43 -1.82
C LEU A 41 18.27 -5.60 -2.45
N THR A 42 17.60 -6.36 -3.30
CA THR A 42 18.21 -7.44 -4.05
C THR A 42 17.67 -7.46 -5.48
N THR A 43 18.47 -7.99 -6.40
CA THR A 43 18.15 -8.03 -7.82
C THR A 43 17.88 -9.46 -8.24
N GLU A 44 16.74 -9.69 -8.87
CA GLU A 44 16.34 -11.01 -9.34
C GLU A 44 17.24 -11.46 -10.49
N LEU A 45 17.80 -12.67 -10.37
CA LEU A 45 18.59 -13.27 -11.44
C LEU A 45 17.66 -13.62 -12.62
N GLY A 46 18.01 -13.15 -13.82
CA GLY A 46 17.26 -13.43 -15.05
C GLY A 46 16.43 -12.25 -15.54
N THR A 47 15.67 -11.58 -14.67
CA THR A 47 14.92 -10.36 -15.05
C THR A 47 15.74 -9.08 -14.85
N GLY A 48 16.64 -9.06 -13.86
CA GLY A 48 17.37 -7.84 -13.49
C GLY A 48 16.55 -6.83 -12.69
N ASN A 49 15.31 -7.18 -12.31
CA ASN A 49 14.45 -6.30 -11.51
C ASN A 49 14.92 -6.27 -10.06
N THR A 50 14.97 -5.08 -9.46
CA THR A 50 15.29 -4.92 -8.04
C THR A 50 14.02 -5.00 -7.19
N HIS A 51 14.12 -5.58 -6.00
CA HIS A 51 13.03 -5.64 -5.03
C HIS A 51 13.56 -5.55 -3.60
N LEU A 52 12.69 -5.11 -2.69
CA LEU A 52 12.97 -5.08 -1.27
C LEU A 52 12.63 -6.44 -0.65
N ARG A 53 13.63 -7.11 -0.06
CA ARG A 53 13.52 -8.46 0.50
C ARG A 53 13.87 -8.46 1.98
N SER A 54 13.08 -9.16 2.78
CA SER A 54 13.39 -9.41 4.20
C SER A 54 13.83 -10.85 4.42
N VAL A 55 14.94 -11.03 5.13
CA VAL A 55 15.35 -12.32 5.70
C VAL A 55 15.52 -12.08 7.19
N ASP A 56 14.51 -12.47 7.97
CA ASP A 56 14.45 -12.20 9.40
C ASP A 56 13.93 -13.42 10.17
N GLU A 57 14.43 -13.58 11.39
CA GLU A 57 14.00 -14.59 12.35
C GLU A 57 13.01 -14.03 13.38
N THR A 58 12.70 -12.72 13.32
CA THR A 58 11.72 -12.10 14.21
C THR A 58 10.27 -12.26 13.73
N PHE A 59 9.33 -12.08 14.67
CA PHE A 59 7.92 -12.14 14.35
C PHE A 59 7.42 -10.80 13.79
N GLY A 60 6.90 -10.84 12.56
CA GLY A 60 6.27 -9.70 11.92
C GLY A 60 7.25 -8.93 11.02
N VAL A 61 7.11 -9.14 9.71
CA VAL A 61 7.78 -8.33 8.69
C VAL A 61 6.86 -7.17 8.33
N TRP A 62 7.43 -5.97 8.25
CA TRP A 62 6.68 -4.79 7.82
C TRP A 62 7.50 -3.97 6.81
N TYR A 63 6.78 -3.32 5.91
CA TYR A 63 7.29 -2.35 4.97
C TYR A 63 6.43 -1.11 5.09
N ARG A 64 7.05 0.06 5.15
CA ARG A 64 6.35 1.32 5.38
C ARG A 64 6.97 2.41 4.53
N ASN A 65 6.14 3.17 3.82
CA ASN A 65 6.59 4.44 3.26
C ASN A 65 6.38 5.58 4.28
N SER A 66 7.42 6.36 4.54
CA SER A 66 7.40 7.50 5.46
C SER A 66 7.92 8.79 4.82
N GLY A 67 8.46 8.71 3.60
CA GLY A 67 9.20 9.80 2.96
C GLY A 67 8.77 10.17 1.54
N ASN A 68 8.03 9.32 0.82
CA ASN A 68 7.60 9.61 -0.54
C ASN A 68 6.19 10.25 -0.54
N PRO A 69 6.05 11.51 -1.00
CA PRO A 69 4.76 12.21 -0.99
C PRO A 69 3.68 11.57 -1.86
N GLU A 70 4.04 10.66 -2.78
CA GLU A 70 3.05 9.94 -3.60
C GLU A 70 2.32 8.84 -2.80
N PHE A 71 2.89 8.41 -1.67
CA PHE A 71 2.28 7.47 -0.72
C PHE A 71 1.87 8.13 0.60
N LEU A 72 1.86 9.47 0.65
CA LEU A 72 1.57 10.22 1.86
C LEU A 72 0.59 11.35 1.53
N GLY A 73 -0.18 11.77 2.53
CA GLY A 73 -1.06 12.92 2.40
C GLY A 73 -2.50 12.58 2.75
N ASP A 74 -3.38 13.48 2.35
CA ASP A 74 -4.82 13.37 2.53
C ASP A 74 -5.43 12.63 1.32
N TYR A 75 -5.97 11.46 1.59
CA TYR A 75 -6.50 10.57 0.57
C TYR A 75 -7.95 10.92 0.18
N THR A 76 -8.67 11.72 0.97
CA THR A 76 -10.06 12.14 0.66
C THR A 76 -10.23 12.96 -0.61
N GLN A 77 -9.13 13.46 -1.17
CA GLN A 77 -9.16 14.22 -2.41
C GLN A 77 -9.42 13.32 -3.63
N SER A 78 -9.41 11.99 -3.46
CA SER A 78 -9.71 11.00 -4.49
C SER A 78 -11.08 10.35 -4.25
N GLU A 79 -11.84 10.09 -5.33
CA GLU A 79 -13.11 9.35 -5.25
C GLU A 79 -12.89 7.86 -4.93
N GLU A 80 -11.78 7.30 -5.41
CA GLU A 80 -11.36 5.93 -5.14
C GLU A 80 -9.84 5.85 -5.15
N ILE A 81 -9.28 5.01 -4.30
CA ILE A 81 -7.85 4.70 -4.28
C ILE A 81 -7.67 3.21 -4.45
N THR A 82 -6.70 2.84 -5.28
CA THR A 82 -6.21 1.47 -5.37
C THR A 82 -4.78 1.39 -4.87
N LEU A 83 -4.55 0.53 -3.88
CA LEU A 83 -3.21 0.20 -3.39
C LEU A 83 -2.89 -1.23 -3.80
N SER A 84 -1.70 -1.44 -4.38
CA SER A 84 -1.26 -2.76 -4.82
C SER A 84 0.21 -3.03 -4.50
N MET A 85 0.55 -4.29 -4.36
CA MET A 85 1.92 -4.77 -4.15
C MET A 85 2.13 -6.13 -4.78
N ASP A 86 3.30 -6.34 -5.36
CA ASP A 86 3.75 -7.65 -5.82
C ASP A 86 4.54 -8.32 -4.71
N ILE A 87 4.13 -9.54 -4.33
CA ILE A 87 4.72 -10.30 -3.23
C ILE A 87 5.11 -11.70 -3.72
N ARG A 88 6.32 -12.12 -3.36
CA ARG A 88 6.80 -13.50 -3.40
C ARG A 88 7.21 -13.93 -1.99
N VAL A 89 6.92 -15.19 -1.64
CA VAL A 89 7.34 -15.78 -0.37
C VAL A 89 8.31 -16.92 -0.67
N ASP A 90 9.60 -16.70 -0.36
CA ASP A 90 10.64 -17.71 -0.60
C ASP A 90 10.60 -18.83 0.46
N LEU A 91 10.43 -18.45 1.73
CA LEU A 91 10.46 -19.37 2.87
C LEU A 91 9.70 -18.75 4.04
N LEU A 92 8.82 -19.54 4.64
CA LEU A 92 8.17 -19.19 5.91
C LEU A 92 8.11 -20.43 6.78
N ASN A 93 9.07 -20.56 7.68
CA ASN A 93 9.20 -21.74 8.53
C ASN A 93 9.14 -21.42 10.03
N ALA A 94 8.95 -22.47 10.82
CA ALA A 94 8.86 -22.40 12.27
C ALA A 94 10.13 -22.94 12.98
N GLN A 95 11.27 -22.96 12.29
CA GLN A 95 12.48 -23.65 12.78
C GLN A 95 13.00 -23.07 14.11
N ASN A 96 12.67 -21.80 14.39
CA ASN A 96 13.02 -21.11 15.63
C ASN A 96 11.84 -20.98 16.62
N VAL A 97 10.72 -21.67 16.39
CA VAL A 97 9.56 -21.68 17.30
C VAL A 97 9.68 -22.86 18.27
N PRO A 98 9.82 -22.63 19.60
CA PRO A 98 10.15 -23.66 20.59
C PRO A 98 9.22 -24.88 20.65
N ASP A 99 7.96 -24.73 20.24
CA ASP A 99 6.92 -25.76 20.39
C ASP A 99 6.53 -26.47 19.08
N GLY A 100 7.31 -26.30 18.01
CA GLY A 100 7.19 -27.09 16.77
C GLY A 100 5.87 -26.93 16.00
N GLY A 101 5.03 -25.97 16.38
CA GLY A 101 3.74 -25.70 15.76
C GLY A 101 3.54 -24.21 15.52
N PHE A 102 2.85 -23.90 14.42
CA PHE A 102 2.36 -22.59 13.94
C PHE A 102 3.29 -21.79 13.00
N PRO A 103 2.68 -20.95 12.15
CA PRO A 103 1.94 -21.36 10.96
C PRO A 103 2.84 -21.28 9.71
N TYR A 104 2.60 -22.16 8.74
CA TYR A 104 3.19 -22.08 7.39
C TYR A 104 2.66 -20.90 6.57
N SER A 105 1.76 -20.09 7.14
CA SER A 105 1.16 -18.94 6.49
C SER A 105 1.04 -17.71 7.39
N ARG A 106 0.92 -16.53 6.78
CA ARG A 106 0.69 -15.26 7.47
C ARG A 106 -0.41 -14.46 6.79
N PRO A 107 -1.12 -13.58 7.52
CA PRO A 107 -1.94 -12.58 6.88
C PRO A 107 -1.04 -11.53 6.21
N LEU A 108 -1.46 -11.07 5.03
CA LEU A 108 -0.93 -9.88 4.38
C LEU A 108 -1.92 -8.74 4.56
N VAL A 109 -1.45 -7.62 5.09
CA VAL A 109 -2.28 -6.49 5.49
C VAL A 109 -1.67 -5.20 4.95
N VAL A 110 -2.53 -4.33 4.41
CA VAL A 110 -2.21 -2.91 4.19
C VAL A 110 -2.76 -2.13 5.36
N GLU A 111 -1.92 -1.33 6.00
CA GLU A 111 -2.32 -0.42 7.08
C GLU A 111 -2.08 1.03 6.65
N LEU A 112 -3.12 1.86 6.80
CA LEU A 112 -3.03 3.31 6.60
C LEU A 112 -3.04 3.98 7.96
N ARG A 113 -2.01 4.78 8.23
CA ARG A 113 -1.80 5.43 9.53
C ARG A 113 -2.00 6.94 9.42
N ASN A 114 -2.84 7.48 10.30
CA ASN A 114 -3.07 8.90 10.42
C ASN A 114 -2.57 9.42 11.78
N TYR A 115 -1.43 10.12 11.74
CA TYR A 115 -0.77 10.68 12.91
C TYR A 115 -1.50 11.89 13.52
N ARG A 116 -2.44 12.51 12.79
CA ARG A 116 -3.28 13.60 13.33
C ARG A 116 -4.19 13.12 14.46
N TYR A 117 -4.57 11.84 14.43
CA TYR A 117 -5.40 11.20 15.45
C TYR A 117 -4.58 10.54 16.58
N ALA A 118 -3.29 10.85 16.68
CA ALA A 118 -2.49 10.44 17.83
C ALA A 118 -3.09 11.00 19.14
N GLY A 119 -3.17 10.17 20.18
CA GLY A 119 -3.80 10.55 21.43
C GLY A 119 -3.58 9.51 22.54
N GLY A 120 -3.45 9.98 23.78
CA GLY A 120 -3.20 9.12 24.93
C GLY A 120 -1.92 8.28 24.77
N PHE A 121 -2.06 6.95 24.79
CA PHE A 121 -0.96 6.00 24.58
C PHE A 121 -0.79 5.55 23.12
N HIS A 122 -1.61 6.06 22.18
CA HIS A 122 -1.59 5.68 20.78
C HIS A 122 -0.86 6.73 19.93
N GLN A 123 0.07 6.27 19.10
CA GLN A 123 0.90 7.14 18.27
C GLN A 123 0.21 7.61 16.98
N TYR A 124 -0.90 6.97 16.59
CA TYR A 124 -1.69 7.27 15.39
C TYR A 124 -3.06 6.58 15.48
N GLY A 125 -4.02 7.04 14.68
CA GLY A 125 -5.18 6.23 14.28
C GLY A 125 -4.82 5.42 13.03
N SER A 126 -5.42 4.24 12.85
CA SER A 126 -5.21 3.47 11.62
C SER A 126 -6.43 2.69 11.16
N VAL A 127 -6.47 2.43 9.86
CA VAL A 127 -7.33 1.42 9.24
C VAL A 127 -6.46 0.38 8.56
N TYR A 128 -6.98 -0.85 8.46
CA TYR A 128 -6.26 -1.92 7.80
C TYR A 128 -7.17 -2.76 6.91
N PHE A 129 -6.61 -3.19 5.79
CA PHE A 129 -7.24 -4.08 4.83
C PHE A 129 -6.47 -5.39 4.78
N VAL A 130 -7.15 -6.51 5.01
CA VAL A 130 -6.57 -7.85 4.90
C VAL A 130 -6.62 -8.29 3.45
N LEU A 131 -5.48 -8.28 2.75
CA LEU A 131 -5.37 -8.67 1.35
C LEU A 131 -5.35 -10.19 1.17
N SER A 132 -4.78 -10.89 2.15
CA SER A 132 -4.80 -12.34 2.25
C SER A 132 -4.71 -12.75 3.71
N ARG A 133 -5.33 -13.88 4.07
CA ARG A 133 -5.20 -14.46 5.41
C ARG A 133 -4.06 -15.47 5.52
N GLU A 134 -3.57 -15.97 4.38
CA GLU A 134 -2.76 -17.19 4.33
C GLU A 134 -1.65 -17.13 3.26
N ILE A 135 -0.86 -16.04 3.21
CA ILE A 135 0.33 -16.02 2.37
C ILE A 135 1.38 -17.02 2.88
N SER A 136 1.98 -17.82 1.99
CA SER A 136 2.94 -18.86 2.34
C SER A 136 3.88 -19.17 1.19
N GLU A 137 4.98 -19.87 1.48
CA GLU A 137 5.88 -20.41 0.45
C GLU A 137 5.18 -21.42 -0.47
N LEU A 138 4.07 -22.03 -0.06
CA LEU A 138 3.32 -22.99 -0.86
C LEU A 138 2.37 -22.32 -1.86
N ASN A 139 1.84 -21.15 -1.50
CA ASN A 139 0.80 -20.46 -2.27
C ASN A 139 1.34 -19.24 -3.03
N GLN A 140 2.51 -18.73 -2.67
CA GLN A 140 3.15 -17.54 -3.27
C GLN A 140 4.61 -17.83 -3.65
N THR A 141 4.84 -18.94 -4.36
CA THR A 141 6.18 -19.32 -4.89
C THR A 141 6.69 -18.36 -5.96
N ASP A 142 5.78 -17.62 -6.62
CA ASP A 142 6.10 -16.63 -7.66
C ASP A 142 5.45 -15.29 -7.32
N TRP A 143 5.90 -14.22 -7.98
CA TRP A 143 5.39 -12.87 -7.81
C TRP A 143 3.89 -12.81 -8.06
N THR A 144 3.15 -12.39 -7.03
CA THR A 144 1.69 -12.28 -7.07
C THR A 144 1.28 -10.87 -6.66
N THR A 145 0.47 -10.22 -7.49
CA THR A 145 -0.11 -8.91 -7.17
C THR A 145 -1.28 -9.06 -6.21
N PHE A 146 -1.21 -8.36 -5.07
CA PHE A 146 -2.33 -8.15 -4.17
C PHE A 146 -2.79 -6.70 -4.25
N SER A 147 -4.09 -6.46 -4.17
CA SER A 147 -4.62 -5.10 -4.21
C SER A 147 -5.87 -4.92 -3.36
N VAL A 148 -6.14 -3.67 -3.00
CA VAL A 148 -7.40 -3.22 -2.43
C VAL A 148 -7.79 -1.90 -3.08
N SER A 149 -9.08 -1.75 -3.40
CA SER A 149 -9.69 -0.52 -3.87
C SER A 149 -10.76 -0.08 -2.88
N PHE A 150 -10.80 1.19 -2.51
CA PHE A 150 -11.77 1.72 -1.57
C PHE A 150 -12.00 3.23 -1.77
N ASP A 151 -13.17 3.71 -1.36
CA ASP A 151 -13.48 5.13 -1.25
C ASP A 151 -12.88 5.68 0.06
N PRO A 152 -11.88 6.58 -0.01
CA PRO A 152 -11.23 7.15 1.17
C PRO A 152 -12.12 8.15 1.93
N SER A 153 -13.33 8.45 1.47
CA SER A 153 -14.31 9.25 2.19
C SER A 153 -15.46 8.42 2.79
N SER A 154 -15.43 7.09 2.59
CA SER A 154 -16.51 6.20 3.02
C SER A 154 -16.72 6.21 4.53
N THR A 155 -17.97 6.44 4.94
CA THR A 155 -18.40 6.36 6.34
C THR A 155 -18.47 4.92 6.88
N GLU A 156 -18.29 3.93 6.01
CA GLU A 156 -18.23 2.51 6.41
C GLU A 156 -16.82 2.10 6.85
N LEU A 157 -15.82 2.97 6.67
CA LEU A 157 -14.46 2.71 7.15
C LEU A 157 -14.40 2.78 8.69
N PRO A 158 -13.52 1.97 9.33
CA PRO A 158 -13.42 1.92 10.79
C PRO A 158 -13.18 3.28 11.45
N GLU A 159 -13.70 3.43 12.66
CA GLU A 159 -13.50 4.61 13.50
C GLU A 159 -12.00 4.92 13.68
N GLY A 160 -11.59 6.16 13.38
CA GLY A 160 -10.19 6.56 13.34
C GLY A 160 -9.65 6.79 11.92
N TRP A 161 -10.39 6.36 10.89
CA TRP A 161 -10.21 6.86 9.54
C TRP A 161 -10.59 8.34 9.48
N GLY A 162 -9.64 9.19 9.09
CA GLY A 162 -9.84 10.63 9.05
C GLY A 162 -10.35 11.17 7.73
N GLY A 163 -10.41 10.28 6.73
CA GLY A 163 -10.04 10.72 5.40
C GLY A 163 -8.54 10.92 5.23
#